data_AF-A0A7C2SHY1-F1
#
_entry.id   AF-A0A7C2SHY1-F1
#
_cell.length_a   1.000
_cell.length_b   1.000
_cell.length_c   1.000
_cell.angle_alpha   90.00
_cell.angle_beta   90.00
_cell.angle_gamma   90.00
#
_symmetry.space_group_name_H-M   'P 1'
#
loop_
_entity.id
_entity.type
_entity.pdbx_description
1 polymer ?
#
loop_
_entity_poly.entity_id
_entity_poly.type
_entity_poly.pdbx_seq_one_letter_code
_entity_poly.pdbx_strand_id
1 'polypeptide(L)'
;MRERTREEALTENVVRGLHVWARYNCENCHTLLGEGAYYAPDLTEIVAQRGRTYLQAFLADPAAFYSEERDRRLMPALGMTPQEISDVIDFLAWVDGIDTNGWPPRPILVAGASVRGIPGFQGQPESEDPALRGRAVFNTTGACASCHALTPGVTLVGPPLAGIATLAEQRLREPGYAGAAKSAEEYLRESILEPSRFLVPGERYAAGGRSLMPEGYQQQLDAAQIDDLVAYLATLR
;
A
#
# COMPACT_ATOMS: atom_id res chain seq x y z
N MET A 1 22.74 -0.99 -19.40
CA MET A 1 21.49 -0.25 -19.68
C MET A 1 20.32 -1.21 -19.72
N ARG A 2 20.31 -2.21 -20.62
CA ARG A 2 19.26 -3.24 -20.72
C ARG A 2 18.90 -3.94 -19.40
N GLU A 3 19.89 -4.29 -18.59
CA GLU A 3 19.69 -4.95 -17.29
C GLU A 3 18.94 -4.07 -16.27
N ARG A 4 19.04 -2.73 -16.38
CA ARG A 4 18.38 -1.80 -15.45
C ARG A 4 16.94 -1.50 -15.84
N THR A 5 16.68 -1.47 -17.15
CA THR A 5 15.34 -1.25 -17.72
C THR A 5 14.51 -2.53 -17.81
N ARG A 6 15.11 -3.71 -17.63
CA ARG A 6 14.45 -5.02 -17.73
C ARG A 6 13.70 -5.17 -19.06
N GLU A 7 14.38 -4.86 -20.16
CA GLU A 7 13.84 -4.97 -21.53
C GLU A 7 13.28 -6.36 -21.82
N GLU A 8 13.86 -7.40 -21.24
CA GLU A 8 13.40 -8.79 -21.34
C GLU A 8 12.01 -9.03 -20.74
N ALA A 9 11.53 -8.14 -19.87
CA ALA A 9 10.21 -8.20 -19.25
C ALA A 9 9.14 -7.38 -20.01
N LEU A 10 9.46 -6.81 -21.18
CA LEU A 10 8.51 -6.12 -22.06
C LEU A 10 7.59 -7.13 -22.75
N THR A 11 6.50 -7.48 -22.09
CA THR A 11 5.44 -8.31 -22.67
C THR A 11 4.51 -7.48 -23.57
N GLU A 12 3.69 -8.15 -24.39
CA GLU A 12 2.67 -7.48 -25.20
C GLU A 12 1.70 -6.65 -24.35
N ASN A 13 1.36 -7.11 -23.14
CA ASN A 13 0.50 -6.38 -22.22
C ASN A 13 1.14 -5.08 -21.75
N VAL A 14 2.44 -5.10 -21.44
CA VAL A 14 3.20 -3.90 -21.04
C VAL A 14 3.19 -2.87 -22.17
N VAL A 15 3.39 -3.31 -23.41
CA VAL A 15 3.34 -2.42 -24.59
C VAL A 15 1.93 -1.84 -24.78
N ARG A 16 0.88 -2.64 -24.64
CA ARG A 16 -0.50 -2.12 -24.66
C ARG A 16 -0.75 -1.13 -23.52
N GLY A 17 -0.22 -1.39 -22.33
CA GLY A 17 -0.31 -0.49 -21.19
C GLY A 17 0.33 0.88 -21.42
N LEU A 18 1.49 0.92 -22.08
CA LEU A 18 2.09 2.18 -22.53
C LEU A 18 1.18 2.93 -23.51
N HIS A 19 0.51 2.22 -24.41
CA HIS A 19 -0.47 2.85 -25.30
C HIS A 19 -1.70 3.36 -24.55
N VAL A 20 -2.16 2.69 -23.50
CA VAL A 20 -3.22 3.19 -22.61
C VAL A 20 -2.76 4.46 -21.89
N TRP A 21 -1.57 4.46 -21.30
CA TRP A 21 -0.97 5.64 -20.65
C TRP A 21 -1.01 6.88 -21.55
N ALA A 22 -0.52 6.74 -22.79
CA ALA A 22 -0.53 7.82 -23.78
C ALA A 22 -1.94 8.18 -24.26
N ARG A 23 -2.82 7.19 -24.48
CA ARG A 23 -4.19 7.41 -24.98
C ARG A 23 -5.03 8.24 -24.02
N TYR A 24 -4.91 7.97 -22.73
CA TYR A 24 -5.64 8.71 -21.69
C TYR A 24 -4.87 9.93 -21.18
N ASN A 25 -3.71 10.24 -21.79
CA ASN A 25 -2.88 11.41 -21.50
C ASN A 25 -2.53 11.50 -20.00
N CYS A 26 -2.14 10.37 -19.42
CA CYS A 26 -1.84 10.24 -17.99
C CYS A 26 -0.70 11.19 -17.56
N GLU A 27 0.26 11.43 -18.45
CA GLU A 27 1.41 12.34 -18.26
C GLU A 27 1.00 13.81 -18.10
N ASN A 28 -0.18 14.22 -18.55
CA ASN A 28 -0.67 15.59 -18.39
C ASN A 28 -1.08 15.90 -16.94
N CYS A 29 -1.23 14.88 -16.11
CA CYS A 29 -1.48 15.02 -14.68
C CYS A 29 -0.35 14.44 -13.84
N HIS A 30 0.14 13.27 -14.20
CA HIS A 30 1.09 12.48 -13.42
C HIS A 30 2.51 12.60 -13.94
N THR A 31 3.45 12.49 -13.01
CA THR A 31 4.86 12.27 -13.32
C THR A 31 5.12 10.77 -13.42
N LEU A 32 6.05 10.38 -14.30
CA LEU A 32 6.60 9.02 -14.41
C LEU A 32 8.10 9.13 -14.70
N LEU A 33 8.93 8.52 -13.86
CA LEU A 33 10.39 8.60 -13.94
C LEU A 33 10.92 10.05 -13.94
N GLY A 34 10.21 10.97 -13.30
CA GLY A 34 10.58 12.38 -13.20
C GLY A 34 10.08 13.25 -14.36
N GLU A 35 9.43 12.66 -15.36
CA GLU A 35 8.90 13.34 -16.54
C GLU A 35 7.38 13.41 -16.53
N GLY A 36 6.82 14.50 -17.05
CA GLY A 36 5.37 14.74 -17.11
C GLY A 36 4.92 15.94 -16.26
N ALA A 37 3.64 15.97 -15.91
CA ALA A 37 3.07 17.04 -15.10
C ALA A 37 3.18 16.75 -13.60
N TYR A 38 3.24 17.82 -12.81
CA TYR A 38 3.28 17.79 -11.35
C TYR A 38 1.92 18.14 -10.71
N TYR A 39 0.82 17.92 -11.45
CA TYR A 39 -0.52 18.19 -10.94
C TYR A 39 -0.98 17.11 -9.95
N ALA A 40 -0.63 15.86 -10.24
CA ALA A 40 -0.92 14.65 -9.46
C ALA A 40 0.39 13.92 -9.08
N PRO A 41 0.33 12.92 -8.17
CA PRO A 41 1.54 12.24 -7.68
C PRO A 41 2.32 11.51 -8.77
N ASP A 42 3.61 11.29 -8.52
CA ASP A 42 4.45 10.42 -9.34
C ASP A 42 3.99 8.95 -9.24
N LEU A 43 3.99 8.25 -10.37
CA LEU A 43 3.48 6.88 -10.48
C LEU A 43 4.55 5.81 -10.68
N THR A 44 5.82 6.14 -10.54
CA THR A 44 6.94 5.23 -10.87
C THR A 44 6.94 3.97 -10.04
N GLU A 45 6.68 4.09 -8.73
CA GLU A 45 6.67 2.98 -7.77
C GLU A 45 5.26 2.69 -7.26
N ILE A 46 4.23 3.07 -8.03
CA ILE A 46 2.86 3.06 -7.53
C ILE A 46 2.33 1.65 -7.26
N VAL A 47 2.81 0.65 -8.00
CA VAL A 47 2.35 -0.74 -7.87
C VAL A 47 2.87 -1.33 -6.56
N ALA A 48 4.13 -1.07 -6.20
CA ALA A 48 4.70 -1.41 -4.90
C ALA A 48 4.02 -0.65 -3.75
N GLN A 49 3.69 0.63 -3.95
CA GLN A 49 3.09 1.48 -2.92
C GLN A 49 1.62 1.21 -2.62
N ARG A 50 0.85 0.73 -3.61
CA ARG A 50 -0.62 0.59 -3.49
C ARG A 50 -1.11 -0.82 -3.74
N GLY A 51 -0.36 -1.63 -4.46
CA GLY A 51 -0.78 -2.97 -4.87
C GLY A 51 -1.78 -2.95 -6.04
N ARG A 52 -1.78 -4.03 -6.81
CA ARG A 52 -2.58 -4.14 -8.04
C ARG A 52 -4.08 -4.10 -7.76
N THR A 53 -4.56 -4.75 -6.70
CA THR A 53 -5.98 -4.81 -6.36
C THR A 53 -6.57 -3.44 -6.08
N TYR A 54 -5.85 -2.59 -5.32
CA TYR A 54 -6.26 -1.21 -5.09
C TYR A 54 -6.29 -0.43 -6.40
N LEU A 55 -5.24 -0.50 -7.22
CA LEU A 55 -5.17 0.26 -8.47
C LEU A 55 -6.28 -0.14 -9.44
N GLN A 56 -6.63 -1.43 -9.51
CA GLN A 56 -7.75 -1.91 -10.32
C GLN A 56 -9.08 -1.30 -9.85
N ALA A 57 -9.35 -1.33 -8.54
CA ALA A 57 -10.58 -0.77 -7.98
C ALA A 57 -10.62 0.76 -8.16
N PHE A 58 -9.51 1.44 -7.91
CA PHE A 58 -9.39 2.89 -8.01
C PHE A 58 -9.58 3.40 -9.44
N LEU A 59 -8.94 2.77 -10.43
CA LEU A 59 -9.08 3.17 -11.84
C LEU A 59 -10.46 2.86 -12.41
N ALA A 60 -11.17 1.88 -11.84
CA ALA A 60 -12.54 1.54 -12.23
C ALA A 60 -13.56 2.58 -11.71
N ASP A 61 -13.40 3.05 -10.47
CA ASP A 61 -14.25 4.08 -9.87
C ASP A 61 -13.48 4.96 -8.87
N PRO A 62 -12.82 6.03 -9.33
CA PRO A 62 -12.06 6.92 -8.44
C PRO A 62 -12.93 7.62 -7.38
N ALA A 63 -14.22 7.85 -7.70
CA ALA A 63 -15.15 8.58 -6.83
C ALA A 63 -15.58 7.77 -5.60
N ALA A 64 -15.47 6.44 -5.65
CA ALA A 64 -15.65 5.58 -4.48
C ALA A 64 -14.56 5.80 -3.40
N PHE A 65 -13.40 6.34 -3.79
CA PHE A 65 -12.26 6.54 -2.88
C PHE A 65 -12.15 7.98 -2.39
N TYR A 66 -12.30 8.93 -3.30
CA TYR A 66 -12.11 10.36 -3.04
C TYR A 66 -13.31 11.19 -3.47
N SER A 67 -13.62 12.25 -2.70
CA SER A 67 -14.72 13.17 -3.00
C SER A 67 -14.24 14.62 -3.11
N GLU A 68 -14.90 15.43 -3.94
CA GLU A 68 -14.48 16.83 -4.14
C GLU A 68 -14.56 17.63 -2.84
N GLU A 69 -15.59 17.37 -2.04
CA GLU A 69 -15.85 18.02 -0.75
C GLU A 69 -14.69 17.84 0.24
N ARG A 70 -14.05 16.67 0.22
CA ARG A 70 -12.96 16.31 1.15
C ARG A 70 -11.58 16.55 0.55
N ASP A 71 -11.37 16.09 -0.68
CA ASP A 71 -10.04 15.88 -1.25
C ASP A 71 -9.68 16.89 -2.36
N ARG A 72 -10.68 17.61 -2.90
CA ARG A 72 -10.57 18.64 -3.95
C ARG A 72 -9.97 18.15 -5.27
N ARG A 73 -8.67 17.87 -5.33
CA ARG A 73 -7.98 17.40 -6.55
C ARG A 73 -8.28 15.92 -6.75
N LEU A 74 -9.09 15.60 -7.75
CA LEU A 74 -9.51 14.25 -8.03
C LEU A 74 -8.95 13.73 -9.34
N MET A 75 -8.68 12.42 -9.38
CA MET A 75 -8.53 11.70 -10.63
C MET A 75 -9.90 11.56 -11.29
N PRO A 76 -10.09 11.98 -12.55
CA PRO A 76 -11.37 11.85 -13.23
C PRO A 76 -11.68 10.38 -13.56
N ALA A 77 -12.96 10.05 -13.71
CA ALA A 77 -13.37 8.77 -14.28
C ALA A 77 -13.05 8.77 -15.78
N LEU A 78 -12.08 7.94 -16.19
CA LEU A 78 -11.58 7.88 -17.57
C LEU A 78 -12.40 6.96 -18.48
N GLY A 79 -13.31 6.14 -17.92
CA GLY A 79 -14.14 5.21 -18.70
C GLY A 79 -13.37 4.05 -19.33
N MET A 80 -12.22 3.68 -18.75
CA MET A 80 -11.38 2.59 -19.22
C MET A 80 -12.08 1.23 -19.08
N THR A 81 -11.84 0.35 -20.05
CA THR A 81 -12.26 -1.05 -19.97
C THR A 81 -11.42 -1.83 -18.95
N PRO A 82 -11.92 -2.96 -18.42
CA PRO A 82 -11.14 -3.82 -17.52
C PRO A 82 -9.78 -4.25 -18.10
N GLN A 83 -9.71 -4.47 -19.42
CA GLN A 83 -8.45 -4.82 -20.09
C GLN A 83 -7.47 -3.64 -20.11
N GLU A 84 -7.94 -2.43 -20.44
CA GLU A 84 -7.09 -1.23 -20.43
C GLU A 84 -6.55 -0.94 -19.02
N ILE A 85 -7.39 -1.09 -17.99
CA ILE A 85 -6.97 -0.97 -16.59
C ILE A 85 -5.89 -2.00 -16.25
N SER A 86 -6.09 -3.26 -16.65
CA SER A 86 -5.09 -4.31 -16.42
C SER A 86 -3.78 -4.02 -17.14
N ASP A 87 -3.84 -3.62 -18.41
CA ASP A 87 -2.68 -3.35 -19.26
C ASP A 87 -1.87 -2.15 -18.73
N VAL A 88 -2.51 -1.04 -18.33
CA VAL A 88 -1.78 0.12 -17.77
C VAL A 88 -1.13 -0.22 -16.42
N ILE A 89 -1.76 -1.08 -15.61
CA ILE A 89 -1.15 -1.57 -14.36
C ILE A 89 0.03 -2.50 -14.67
N ASP A 90 -0.04 -3.34 -15.70
CA ASP A 90 1.12 -4.15 -16.14
C ASP A 90 2.29 -3.26 -16.58
N PHE A 91 2.00 -2.16 -17.31
CA PHE A 91 3.00 -1.17 -17.68
C PHE A 91 3.62 -0.49 -16.45
N LEU A 92 2.81 0.00 -15.52
CA LEU A 92 3.30 0.63 -14.28
C LEU A 92 4.09 -0.36 -13.43
N ALA A 93 3.70 -1.64 -13.39
CA ALA A 93 4.45 -2.68 -12.68
C ALA A 93 5.81 -2.99 -13.33
N TRP A 94 5.90 -2.86 -14.66
CA TRP A 94 7.17 -2.96 -15.36
C TRP A 94 8.07 -1.74 -15.05
N VAL A 95 7.50 -0.53 -15.02
CA VAL A 95 8.24 0.70 -14.65
C VAL A 95 8.75 0.65 -13.21
N ASP A 96 7.92 0.19 -12.27
CA ASP A 96 8.28 -0.04 -10.85
C ASP A 96 9.48 -1.00 -10.71
N GLY A 97 9.62 -1.94 -11.64
CA GLY A 97 10.77 -2.85 -11.69
C GLY A 97 12.07 -2.25 -12.20
N ILE A 98 12.09 -0.99 -12.67
CA ILE A 98 13.28 -0.32 -13.20
C ILE A 98 14.19 0.09 -12.03
N ASP A 99 15.48 -0.25 -12.11
CA ASP A 99 16.44 0.25 -11.14
C ASP A 99 16.71 1.75 -11.37
N THR A 100 16.01 2.59 -10.61
CA THR A 100 16.08 4.05 -10.65
C THR A 100 17.26 4.64 -9.86
N ASN A 101 18.20 3.84 -9.36
CA ASN A 101 19.21 4.25 -8.36
C ASN A 101 18.58 4.85 -7.07
N GLY A 102 17.42 4.36 -6.65
CA GLY A 102 16.76 4.78 -5.41
C GLY A 102 15.91 6.04 -5.54
N TRP A 103 15.36 6.31 -6.73
CA TRP A 103 14.39 7.37 -6.99
C TRP A 103 12.96 6.79 -7.13
N PRO A 104 11.88 7.48 -6.69
CA PRO A 104 11.84 8.78 -6.03
C PRO A 104 12.62 8.74 -4.71
N PRO A 105 13.30 9.85 -4.34
CA PRO A 105 14.11 9.86 -3.14
C PRO A 105 13.21 9.50 -1.96
N ARG A 106 13.64 8.52 -1.16
CA ARG A 106 13.01 8.25 0.13
C ARG A 106 12.92 9.58 0.90
N PRO A 107 11.86 9.82 1.70
CA PRO A 107 11.76 11.02 2.50
C PRO A 107 13.10 11.27 3.20
N ILE A 108 13.66 12.48 3.07
CA ILE A 108 14.91 12.83 3.74
C ILE A 108 14.64 12.71 5.23
N LEU A 109 15.17 11.65 5.81
CA LEU A 109 15.10 11.40 7.24
C LEU A 109 15.97 12.46 7.92
N VAL A 110 15.34 13.45 8.54
CA VAL A 110 16.02 14.32 9.50
C VAL A 110 16.57 13.42 10.60
N ALA A 111 17.83 13.63 11.00
CA ALA A 111 18.53 12.80 11.99
C ALA A 111 17.61 12.40 13.17
N GLY A 112 17.39 11.10 13.34
CA GLY A 112 16.49 10.54 14.36
C GLY A 112 15.44 9.55 13.84
N ALA A 113 15.25 9.43 12.53
CA ALA A 113 14.39 8.39 11.93
C ALA A 113 15.25 7.22 11.42
N SER A 114 15.07 6.04 12.01
CA SER A 114 15.75 4.80 11.61
C SER A 114 14.97 4.08 10.51
N VAL A 115 15.62 3.82 9.37
CA VAL A 115 15.14 2.85 8.37
C VAL A 115 16.23 1.80 8.16
N ARG A 116 15.91 0.54 8.46
CA ARG A 116 16.76 -0.62 8.21
C ARG A 116 16.78 -0.92 6.70
N GLY A 117 17.94 -1.29 6.16
CA GLY A 117 18.07 -1.79 4.77
C GLY A 117 19.15 -1.16 3.89
N ILE A 118 20.10 -0.40 4.46
CA ILE A 118 21.27 0.11 3.72
C ILE A 118 22.52 -0.72 4.09
N PRO A 119 23.24 -1.35 3.14
CA PRO A 119 24.53 -1.97 3.40
C PRO A 119 25.52 -0.89 3.89
N GLY A 120 26.02 -1.04 5.12
CA GLY A 120 27.04 -0.13 5.69
C GLY A 120 26.54 0.84 6.77
N PHE A 121 25.26 0.86 7.12
CA PHE A 121 24.77 1.56 8.31
C PHE A 121 24.69 0.60 9.50
N GLN A 122 25.65 0.68 10.43
CA GLN A 122 25.52 0.07 11.75
C GLN A 122 24.57 0.94 12.57
N GLY A 123 23.28 0.59 12.54
CA GLY A 123 22.23 1.25 13.31
C GLY A 123 22.46 1.10 14.82
N GLN A 124 21.86 2.01 15.58
CA GLN A 124 21.77 1.94 17.05
C GLN A 124 21.31 0.56 17.54
N PRO A 125 21.63 0.18 18.80
CA PRO A 125 21.24 -1.11 19.34
C PRO A 125 19.75 -1.35 19.13
N GLU A 126 19.46 -2.51 18.54
CA GLU A 126 18.12 -3.00 18.26
C GLU A 126 17.33 -2.98 19.59
N SER A 127 16.19 -2.30 19.61
CA SER A 127 15.37 -2.22 20.83
C SER A 127 14.95 -3.62 21.26
N GLU A 128 15.12 -3.96 22.54
CA GLU A 128 14.60 -5.21 23.10
C GLU A 128 13.07 -5.20 23.20
N ASP A 129 12.43 -4.02 23.21
CA ASP A 129 10.98 -3.87 23.21
C ASP A 129 10.36 -4.26 21.84
N PRO A 130 9.51 -5.32 21.79
CA PRO A 130 8.79 -5.73 20.59
C PRO A 130 7.94 -4.61 19.96
N ALA A 131 7.32 -3.74 20.76
CA ALA A 131 6.46 -2.69 20.22
C ALA A 131 7.27 -1.61 19.48
N LEU A 132 8.49 -1.31 19.94
CA LEU A 132 9.39 -0.39 19.24
C LEU A 132 9.91 -1.00 17.92
N ARG A 133 10.22 -2.29 17.89
CA ARG A 133 10.58 -3.00 16.65
C ARG A 133 9.39 -3.06 15.69
N GLY A 134 8.18 -3.34 16.20
CA GLY A 134 6.96 -3.36 15.40
C GLY A 134 6.62 -2.02 14.78
N ARG A 135 6.84 -0.92 15.51
CA ARG A 135 6.72 0.43 14.97
C ARG A 135 7.68 0.67 13.81
N ALA A 136 8.90 0.12 13.87
CA ALA A 136 9.83 0.20 12.75
C ALA A 136 9.30 -0.58 11.53
N VAL A 137 8.79 -1.80 11.73
CA VAL A 137 8.15 -2.60 10.65
C VAL A 137 7.00 -1.84 10.01
N PHE A 138 6.11 -1.25 10.83
CA PHE A 138 4.96 -0.45 10.38
C PHE A 138 5.35 0.71 9.45
N ASN A 139 6.47 1.40 9.76
CA ASN A 139 6.92 2.56 9.01
C ASN A 139 7.83 2.22 7.81
N THR A 140 8.35 0.99 7.73
CA THR A 140 9.42 0.64 6.78
C THR A 140 9.07 -0.61 5.97
N THR A 141 9.51 -1.79 6.40
CA THR A 141 9.43 -3.04 5.63
C THR A 141 8.00 -3.46 5.31
N GLY A 142 7.05 -3.23 6.22
CA GLY A 142 5.64 -3.51 5.97
C GLY A 142 4.92 -2.41 5.20
N ALA A 143 5.55 -1.24 5.03
CA ALA A 143 5.00 -0.02 4.41
C ALA A 143 3.57 0.34 4.86
N CYS A 144 3.15 -0.10 6.05
CA CYS A 144 1.77 -0.01 6.52
C CYS A 144 1.31 1.45 6.63
N ALA A 145 2.23 2.34 7.02
CA ALA A 145 2.02 3.78 7.09
C ALA A 145 1.65 4.44 5.75
N SER A 146 1.93 3.80 4.61
CA SER A 146 1.56 4.32 3.30
C SER A 146 0.06 4.22 3.01
N CYS A 147 -0.63 3.32 3.71
CA CYS A 147 -2.07 3.06 3.56
C CYS A 147 -2.87 3.38 4.82
N HIS A 148 -2.27 3.25 6.00
CA HIS A 148 -2.94 3.40 7.29
C HIS A 148 -2.42 4.59 8.08
N ALA A 149 -3.33 5.48 8.50
CA ALA A 149 -2.99 6.55 9.43
C ALA A 149 -3.14 6.07 10.89
N LEU A 150 -2.31 6.65 11.77
CA LEU A 150 -2.41 6.49 13.21
C LEU A 150 -3.20 7.61 13.89
N THR A 151 -3.71 8.57 13.10
CA THR A 151 -4.53 9.67 13.60
C THR A 151 -6.01 9.29 13.52
N PRO A 152 -6.79 9.45 14.61
CA PRO A 152 -8.22 9.18 14.59
C PRO A 152 -8.94 9.90 13.44
N GLY A 153 -9.79 9.18 12.71
CA GLY A 153 -10.60 9.74 11.62
C GLY A 153 -9.86 10.05 10.32
N VAL A 154 -8.52 9.93 10.27
CA VAL A 154 -7.75 10.14 9.04
C VAL A 154 -7.70 8.84 8.25
N THR A 155 -8.22 8.85 7.03
CA THR A 155 -8.10 7.72 6.10
C THR A 155 -7.19 8.11 4.95
N LEU A 156 -6.13 7.33 4.73
CA LEU A 156 -5.27 7.46 3.55
C LEU A 156 -5.80 6.55 2.45
N VAL A 157 -5.72 5.24 2.68
CA VAL A 157 -6.26 4.19 1.81
C VAL A 157 -7.05 3.20 2.65
N GLY A 158 -6.40 2.59 3.63
CA GLY A 158 -7.01 1.71 4.62
C GLY A 158 -7.62 2.48 5.80
N PRO A 159 -8.41 1.79 6.64
CA PRO A 159 -8.99 2.40 7.84
C PRO A 159 -7.91 2.95 8.79
N PRO A 160 -8.21 4.02 9.57
CA PRO A 160 -7.31 4.48 10.62
C PRO A 160 -7.07 3.37 11.66
N LEU A 161 -5.86 3.30 12.17
CA LEU A 161 -5.47 2.30 13.18
C LEU A 161 -5.34 2.91 14.59
N ALA A 162 -5.77 4.16 14.78
CA ALA A 162 -5.92 4.73 16.11
C ALA A 162 -6.96 3.92 16.89
N GLY A 163 -6.57 3.38 18.05
CA GLY A 163 -7.44 2.52 18.86
C GLY A 163 -7.71 1.14 18.26
N ILE A 164 -6.87 0.66 17.34
CA ILE A 164 -7.13 -0.61 16.63
C ILE A 164 -7.22 -1.81 17.57
N ALA A 165 -6.50 -1.82 18.68
CA ALA A 165 -6.59 -2.92 19.66
C ALA A 165 -8.00 -3.02 20.25
N THR A 166 -8.58 -1.87 20.63
CA THR A 166 -9.95 -1.80 21.14
C THR A 166 -10.98 -2.12 20.06
N LEU A 167 -10.74 -1.66 18.82
CA LEU A 167 -11.61 -2.00 17.69
C LEU A 167 -11.57 -3.50 17.38
N ALA A 168 -10.40 -4.14 17.43
CA ALA A 168 -10.25 -5.58 17.22
C ALA A 168 -11.11 -6.39 18.21
N GLU A 169 -11.08 -6.04 19.50
CA GLU A 169 -11.93 -6.66 20.51
C GLU A 169 -13.43 -6.49 20.20
N GLN A 170 -13.83 -5.34 19.65
CA GLN A 170 -15.20 -5.09 19.22
C GLN A 170 -15.57 -5.96 18.01
N ARG A 171 -14.71 -6.03 17.00
CA ARG A 171 -14.93 -6.84 15.78
C ARG A 171 -15.13 -8.32 16.09
N LEU A 172 -14.36 -8.87 17.02
CA LEU A 172 -14.51 -10.27 17.46
C LEU A 172 -15.91 -10.59 18.03
N ARG A 173 -16.63 -9.58 18.52
CA ARG A 173 -17.98 -9.73 19.07
C ARG A 173 -19.08 -9.48 18.04
N GLU A 174 -18.72 -9.09 16.82
CA GLU A 174 -19.70 -8.81 15.77
C GLU A 174 -20.28 -10.10 15.19
N PRO A 175 -21.60 -10.19 14.97
CA PRO A 175 -22.22 -11.38 14.37
C PRO A 175 -21.70 -11.74 12.98
N GLY A 176 -21.10 -10.78 12.27
CA GLY A 176 -20.53 -10.95 10.93
C GLY A 176 -19.06 -11.38 10.90
N TYR A 177 -18.41 -11.57 12.06
CA TYR A 177 -17.02 -12.01 12.10
C TYR A 177 -16.91 -13.48 11.67
N ALA A 178 -16.20 -13.72 10.55
CA ALA A 178 -16.03 -15.04 9.94
C ALA A 178 -14.62 -15.64 10.14
N GLY A 179 -13.76 -14.95 10.90
CA GLY A 179 -12.40 -15.41 11.20
C GLY A 179 -12.33 -16.40 12.37
N ALA A 180 -11.12 -16.80 12.72
CA ALA A 180 -10.82 -17.78 13.76
C ALA A 180 -10.18 -17.17 15.02
N ALA A 181 -9.85 -15.88 15.00
CA ALA A 181 -9.20 -15.22 16.12
C ALA A 181 -10.11 -15.15 17.37
N LYS A 182 -9.47 -15.22 18.54
CA LYS A 182 -10.14 -15.20 19.85
C LYS A 182 -9.64 -14.07 20.75
N SER A 183 -8.62 -13.34 20.33
CA SER A 183 -8.01 -12.20 21.02
C SER A 183 -7.74 -11.05 20.04
N ALA A 184 -7.56 -9.84 20.55
CA ALA A 184 -7.27 -8.67 19.73
C ALA A 184 -5.99 -8.89 18.90
N GLU A 185 -4.97 -9.47 19.52
CA GLU A 185 -3.68 -9.79 18.91
C GLU A 185 -3.81 -10.86 17.82
N GLU A 186 -4.64 -11.89 18.05
CA GLU A 186 -4.95 -12.88 17.01
C GLU A 186 -5.72 -12.25 15.85
N TYR A 187 -6.66 -11.33 16.12
CA TYR A 187 -7.42 -10.64 15.07
C TYR A 187 -6.50 -9.74 14.24
N LEU A 188 -5.59 -9.01 14.89
CA LEU A 188 -4.59 -8.18 14.23
C LEU A 188 -3.68 -9.02 13.34
N ARG A 189 -3.20 -10.17 13.84
CA ARG A 189 -2.39 -11.11 13.04
C ARG A 189 -3.17 -11.67 11.86
N GLU A 190 -4.41 -12.11 12.08
CA GLU A 190 -5.28 -12.64 11.02
C GLU A 190 -5.56 -11.57 9.96
N SER A 191 -5.83 -10.33 10.36
CA SER A 191 -6.06 -9.22 9.43
C SER A 191 -4.83 -8.89 8.57
N ILE A 192 -3.61 -9.13 9.08
CA ILE A 192 -2.37 -8.93 8.34
C ILE A 192 -2.09 -10.09 7.38
N LEU A 193 -2.26 -11.33 7.84
CA LEU A 193 -1.90 -12.52 7.05
C LEU A 193 -2.99 -12.93 6.07
N GLU A 194 -4.24 -12.71 6.43
CA GLU A 194 -5.44 -13.12 5.69
C GLU A 194 -6.45 -11.96 5.65
N PRO A 195 -6.10 -10.81 5.03
CA PRO A 195 -6.94 -9.59 5.06
C PRO A 195 -8.34 -9.78 4.46
N SER A 196 -8.52 -10.77 3.57
CA SER A 196 -9.82 -11.13 2.98
C SER A 196 -10.66 -12.08 3.85
N ARG A 197 -10.14 -12.58 4.98
CA ARG A 197 -10.84 -13.50 5.89
C ARG A 197 -12.03 -12.83 6.57
N PHE A 198 -11.84 -11.57 6.98
CA PHE A 198 -12.89 -10.71 7.48
C PHE A 198 -12.78 -9.35 6.80
N LEU A 199 -13.73 -9.06 5.93
CA LEU A 199 -13.78 -7.76 5.24
C LEU A 199 -14.28 -6.69 6.21
N VAL A 200 -13.38 -5.78 6.57
CA VAL A 200 -13.72 -4.66 7.44
C VAL A 200 -14.79 -3.80 6.76
N PRO A 201 -15.88 -3.43 7.48
CA PRO A 201 -16.93 -2.60 6.90
C PRO A 201 -16.41 -1.27 6.33
N GLY A 202 -16.83 -0.96 5.12
CA GLY A 202 -16.50 0.27 4.40
C GLY A 202 -16.35 0.01 2.90
N GLU A 203 -17.07 0.78 2.09
CA GLU A 203 -17.15 0.58 0.63
C GLU A 203 -15.80 0.72 -0.09
N ARG A 204 -14.84 1.42 0.54
CA ARG A 204 -13.50 1.68 0.01
C ARG A 204 -12.40 0.74 0.52
N TYR A 205 -12.73 -0.26 1.35
CA TYR A 205 -11.72 -1.17 1.92
C TYR A 205 -11.72 -2.55 1.27
N ALA A 206 -12.74 -2.86 0.47
CA ALA A 206 -12.86 -4.11 -0.26
C ALA A 206 -13.49 -3.88 -1.63
N ALA A 207 -13.09 -4.68 -2.63
CA ALA A 207 -13.67 -4.68 -3.96
C ALA A 207 -13.82 -6.13 -4.45
N GLY A 208 -14.96 -6.46 -5.08
CA GLY A 208 -15.21 -7.79 -5.62
C GLY A 208 -15.14 -8.93 -4.57
N GLY A 209 -15.49 -8.64 -3.31
CA GLY A 209 -15.42 -9.61 -2.21
C GLY A 209 -14.01 -9.88 -1.68
N ARG A 210 -13.03 -9.05 -2.02
CA ARG A 210 -11.64 -9.16 -1.55
C ARG A 210 -11.19 -7.86 -0.90
N SER A 211 -10.32 -7.97 0.10
CA SER A 211 -9.73 -6.79 0.74
C SER A 211 -8.81 -6.04 -0.23
N LEU A 212 -8.77 -4.72 -0.11
CA LEU A 212 -7.78 -3.89 -0.80
C LEU A 212 -6.44 -3.85 -0.07
N MET A 213 -6.38 -4.28 1.20
CA MET A 213 -5.12 -4.54 1.87
C MET A 213 -4.44 -5.73 1.15
N PRO A 214 -3.18 -5.57 0.70
CA PRO A 214 -2.45 -6.63 -0.01
C PRO A 214 -2.39 -7.94 0.78
N GLU A 215 -2.44 -9.07 0.07
CA GLU A 215 -2.14 -10.38 0.63
C GLU A 215 -0.64 -10.67 0.51
N GLY A 216 -0.13 -11.66 1.25
CA GLY A 216 1.25 -12.15 1.05
C GLY A 216 2.33 -11.51 1.92
N TYR A 217 1.97 -10.82 2.99
CA TYR A 217 2.97 -10.24 3.90
C TYR A 217 3.93 -11.28 4.49
N GLN A 218 3.55 -12.55 4.59
CA GLN A 218 4.42 -13.66 4.99
C GLN A 218 5.59 -13.95 4.03
N GLN A 219 5.57 -13.43 2.80
CA GLN A 219 6.71 -13.50 1.89
C GLN A 219 7.70 -12.35 2.09
N GLN A 220 7.27 -11.26 2.72
CA GLN A 220 8.07 -10.04 2.91
C GLN A 220 8.53 -9.86 4.36
N LEU A 221 7.74 -10.34 5.32
CA LEU A 221 7.97 -10.25 6.75
C LEU A 221 8.13 -11.65 7.32
N ASP A 222 9.16 -11.83 8.14
CA ASP A 222 9.31 -13.05 8.92
C ASP A 222 8.33 -13.08 10.11
N ALA A 223 8.21 -14.25 10.75
CA ALA A 223 7.29 -14.45 11.87
C ALA A 223 7.57 -13.50 13.05
N ALA A 224 8.84 -13.21 13.35
CA ALA A 224 9.20 -12.32 14.45
C ALA A 224 8.81 -10.87 14.15
N GLN A 225 8.96 -10.43 12.90
CA GLN A 225 8.53 -9.11 12.46
C GLN A 225 7.01 -8.95 12.51
N ILE A 226 6.26 -10.00 12.17
CA ILE A 226 4.80 -10.01 12.32
C ILE A 226 4.42 -9.94 13.80
N ASP A 227 5.09 -10.70 14.66
CA ASP A 227 4.84 -10.69 16.11
C ASP A 227 5.11 -9.32 16.73
N ASP A 228 6.24 -8.69 16.37
CA ASP A 228 6.60 -7.34 16.78
C ASP A 228 5.56 -6.32 16.30
N LEU A 229 5.13 -6.41 15.03
CA LEU A 229 4.11 -5.53 14.46
C LEU A 229 2.77 -5.66 15.20
N VAL A 230 2.33 -6.88 15.50
CA VAL A 230 1.12 -7.13 16.29
C VAL A 230 1.27 -6.55 17.69
N ALA A 231 2.43 -6.73 18.34
CA ALA A 231 2.71 -6.14 19.65
C ALA A 231 2.61 -4.61 19.63
N TYR A 232 3.15 -3.96 18.59
CA TYR A 232 3.00 -2.52 18.41
C TYR A 232 1.54 -2.10 18.23
N LEU A 233 0.80 -2.74 17.34
CA LEU A 233 -0.61 -2.41 17.10
C LEU A 233 -1.49 -2.63 18.34
N ALA A 234 -1.17 -3.62 19.16
CA ALA A 234 -1.84 -3.88 20.44
C ALA A 234 -1.67 -2.73 21.46
N THR A 235 -0.63 -1.89 21.30
CA THR A 235 -0.44 -0.69 22.14
C THR A 235 -1.38 0.46 21.75
N LEU A 236 -1.99 0.42 20.57
CA LEU A 236 -2.84 1.48 20.05
C LEU A 236 -4.29 1.26 20.52
N ARG A 237 -4.65 1.89 21.64
CA ARG A 237 -5.98 1.85 22.28
C ARG A 237 -6.70 3.19 22.19
#